data_AF-Q5C030-F1
#
_entry.id   AF-Q5C030-F1
#
_cell.length_a   1.000
_cell.length_b   1.000
_cell.length_c   1.000
_cell.angle_alpha   90.00
_cell.angle_beta   90.00
_cell.angle_gamma   90.00
#
_symmetry.space_group_name_H-M   'P 1'
#
loop_
_entity.id
_entity.type
_entity.pdbx_description
1 polymer ?
#
loop_
_entity_poly.entity_id
_entity_poly.type
_entity_poly.pdbx_seq_one_letter_code
_entity_poly.pdbx_strand_id
1 'polypeptide(L)'
;MVVFVCTQCNVTLKKSGAQNHLKSSRRCSMVSCVDCHKDFDKFSIASHCVCISEKEKYDKLNYLKSSKGDKNSKQAEWVSKVENAIQNCQSKRLKFFLQTSKVISMYRRKRRSSRIL
;
A
#
# COMPACT_ATOMS: atom_id res chain seq x y z
N MET A 1 -1.86 -13.25 -8.84
CA MET A 1 -3.03 -12.68 -9.55
C MET A 1 -4.25 -13.06 -8.73
N VAL A 2 -5.05 -12.09 -8.26
CA VAL A 2 -6.17 -12.31 -7.31
C VAL A 2 -7.41 -12.82 -8.03
N VAL A 3 -8.12 -13.74 -7.38
CA VAL A 3 -9.34 -14.37 -7.90
C VAL A 3 -10.56 -13.96 -7.07
N PHE A 4 -11.66 -13.69 -7.75
CA PHE A 4 -12.94 -13.30 -7.16
C PHE A 4 -14.03 -14.31 -7.50
N VAL A 5 -15.02 -14.42 -6.63
CA VAL A 5 -16.23 -15.23 -6.85
C VAL A 5 -17.44 -14.33 -6.71
N CYS A 6 -18.34 -14.37 -7.69
CA CYS A 6 -19.62 -13.65 -7.54
C CYS A 6 -20.54 -14.40 -6.57
N THR A 7 -21.15 -13.70 -5.63
CA THR A 7 -22.04 -14.29 -4.61
C THR A 7 -23.41 -14.69 -5.15
N GLN A 8 -23.82 -14.10 -6.27
CA GLN A 8 -25.13 -14.32 -6.90
C GLN A 8 -25.03 -15.33 -8.05
N CYS A 9 -23.96 -15.20 -8.84
CA CYS A 9 -23.74 -15.95 -10.06
C CYS A 9 -22.81 -17.18 -9.83
N ASN A 10 -22.11 -17.27 -8.68
CA ASN A 10 -21.09 -18.27 -8.33
C ASN A 10 -19.96 -18.47 -9.37
N VAL A 11 -19.78 -17.53 -10.30
CA VAL A 11 -18.72 -17.57 -11.30
C VAL A 11 -17.40 -17.07 -10.71
N THR A 12 -16.32 -17.78 -11.04
CA THR A 12 -14.95 -17.42 -10.68
C THR A 12 -14.34 -16.51 -11.74
N LEU A 13 -13.81 -15.35 -11.33
CA LEU A 13 -13.34 -14.29 -12.23
C LEU A 13 -11.99 -13.72 -11.78
N LYS A 14 -11.15 -13.34 -12.74
CA LYS A 14 -9.94 -12.52 -12.49
C LYS A 14 -10.37 -11.06 -12.25
N LYS A 15 -9.49 -10.21 -11.69
CA LYS A 15 -9.81 -8.80 -11.36
C LYS A 15 -10.49 -8.01 -12.49
N SER A 16 -9.97 -8.09 -13.72
CA SER A 16 -10.58 -7.41 -14.89
C SER A 16 -11.96 -8.00 -15.25
N GLY A 17 -12.08 -9.33 -15.19
CA GLY A 17 -13.36 -10.03 -15.41
C GLY A 17 -14.40 -9.69 -14.34
N ALA A 18 -14.00 -9.56 -13.08
CA ALA A 18 -14.88 -9.19 -11.97
C ALA A 18 -15.43 -7.75 -12.14
N GLN A 19 -14.58 -6.81 -12.56
CA GLN A 19 -15.01 -5.44 -12.89
C GLN A 19 -16.00 -5.41 -14.04
N ASN A 20 -15.73 -6.15 -15.11
CA ASN A 20 -16.63 -6.22 -16.26
C ASN A 20 -17.94 -6.93 -15.90
N HIS A 21 -17.88 -7.98 -15.08
CA HIS A 21 -19.06 -8.69 -14.58
C HIS A 21 -19.97 -7.79 -13.75
N LEU A 22 -19.42 -6.99 -12.83
CA LEU A 22 -20.17 -6.01 -12.02
C LEU A 22 -20.71 -4.83 -12.85
N LYS A 23 -20.10 -4.53 -14.00
CA LYS A 23 -20.57 -3.50 -14.94
C LYS A 23 -21.68 -4.01 -15.86
N SER A 24 -21.53 -5.24 -16.36
CA SER A 24 -22.39 -5.83 -17.38
C SER A 24 -23.62 -6.54 -16.79
N SER A 25 -23.50 -7.08 -15.58
CA SER A 25 -24.58 -7.85 -14.96
C SER A 25 -25.51 -6.91 -14.21
N ARG A 26 -26.80 -6.91 -14.57
CA ARG A 26 -27.82 -6.14 -13.83
C ARG A 26 -28.26 -6.80 -12.53
N ARG A 27 -27.97 -8.10 -12.34
CA ARG A 27 -28.38 -8.90 -11.18
C ARG A 27 -27.27 -9.16 -10.17
N CYS A 28 -26.00 -9.01 -10.57
CA CYS A 28 -24.84 -9.37 -9.76
C CYS A 28 -24.16 -8.06 -9.30
N SER A 29 -24.34 -7.69 -8.03
CA SER A 29 -23.86 -6.43 -7.43
C SER A 29 -22.57 -6.57 -6.63
N MET A 30 -22.25 -7.79 -6.18
CA MET A 30 -21.18 -8.06 -5.22
C MET A 30 -20.32 -9.25 -5.65
N VAL A 31 -19.02 -9.16 -5.35
CA VAL A 31 -18.04 -10.25 -5.54
C VAL A 31 -17.15 -10.37 -4.31
N SER A 32 -16.81 -11.60 -3.93
CA SER A 32 -15.93 -11.89 -2.80
C SER A 32 -14.53 -12.25 -3.31
N CYS A 33 -13.49 -11.74 -2.64
CA CYS A 33 -12.11 -12.14 -2.90
C CYS A 33 -11.81 -13.45 -2.17
N VAL A 34 -11.28 -14.45 -2.88
CA VAL A 34 -10.97 -15.77 -2.29
C VAL A 34 -9.82 -15.69 -1.30
N ASP A 35 -8.84 -14.83 -1.55
CA ASP A 35 -7.62 -14.75 -0.73
C ASP A 35 -7.90 -14.04 0.61
N CYS A 36 -8.58 -12.89 0.56
CA CYS A 36 -8.82 -12.05 1.74
C CYS A 36 -10.24 -12.14 2.33
N HIS A 37 -11.14 -12.93 1.73
CA HIS A 37 -12.54 -13.11 2.13
C HIS A 37 -13.26 -11.79 2.44
N LYS A 38 -12.98 -10.76 1.63
CA LYS A 38 -13.69 -9.48 1.67
C LYS A 38 -14.59 -9.36 0.46
N ASP A 39 -15.76 -8.79 0.68
CA ASP A 39 -16.72 -8.51 -0.36
C ASP A 39 -16.47 -7.12 -0.96
N PHE A 40 -16.68 -7.04 -2.27
CA PHE A 40 -16.41 -5.86 -3.07
C PHE A 40 -17.60 -5.58 -3.99
N ASP A 41 -17.93 -4.30 -4.08
CA ASP A 41 -18.91 -3.75 -4.99
C ASP A 41 -18.20 -3.21 -6.25
N LYS A 42 -19.00 -2.75 -7.21
CA LYS A 42 -18.55 -2.14 -8.47
C LYS A 42 -17.49 -1.03 -8.30
N PHE A 43 -17.52 -0.29 -7.20
CA PHE A 43 -16.58 0.81 -6.92
C PHE A 43 -15.36 0.36 -6.12
N SER A 44 -15.53 -0.54 -5.14
CA SER A 44 -14.45 -0.98 -4.25
C SER A 44 -13.54 -2.03 -4.85
N ILE A 45 -14.00 -2.78 -5.86
CA ILE A 45 -13.18 -3.76 -6.59
C ILE A 45 -11.95 -3.12 -7.26
N ALA A 46 -12.04 -1.85 -7.67
CA ALA A 46 -10.95 -1.12 -8.31
C ALA A 46 -9.81 -0.83 -7.33
N SER A 47 -10.16 -0.41 -6.11
CA SER A 47 -9.20 -0.09 -5.04
C SER A 47 -8.56 -1.33 -4.40
N HIS A 48 -9.05 -2.54 -4.71
CA HIS A 48 -8.43 -3.77 -4.25
C HIS A 48 -7.07 -4.03 -4.94
N CYS A 49 -6.00 -3.49 -4.39
CA CYS A 49 -4.64 -3.62 -4.95
C CYS A 49 -3.76 -4.65 -4.21
N VAL A 50 -4.08 -4.96 -2.95
CA VAL A 50 -3.30 -5.85 -2.09
C VAL A 50 -4.26 -6.70 -1.23
N CYS A 51 -4.10 -8.02 -1.28
CA CYS A 51 -4.74 -8.94 -0.33
C CYS A 51 -3.98 -8.95 1.00
N ILE A 52 -4.70 -9.18 2.10
CA ILE A 52 -4.07 -9.36 3.41
C ILE A 52 -3.07 -10.52 3.37
N SER A 53 -1.97 -10.41 4.09
CA SER A 53 -1.01 -11.51 4.19
C SER A 53 -1.56 -12.64 5.06
N GLU A 54 -1.07 -13.87 4.86
CA GLU A 54 -1.47 -15.01 5.70
C GLU A 54 -1.21 -14.73 7.20
N LYS A 55 -0.07 -14.10 7.52
CA LYS A 55 0.25 -13.66 8.89
C LYS A 55 -0.79 -12.67 9.43
N GLU A 56 -1.29 -11.74 8.63
CA GLU A 56 -2.38 -10.83 9.05
C GLU A 56 -3.72 -11.55 9.25
N LYS A 57 -3.98 -12.61 8.49
CA LYS A 57 -5.22 -13.40 8.56
C LYS A 57 -5.26 -14.29 9.80
N TYR A 58 -4.16 -14.98 10.09
CA TYR A 58 -4.07 -15.98 11.16
C TYR A 58 -3.49 -15.42 12.47
N ASP A 59 -2.67 -14.39 12.42
CA ASP A 59 -1.90 -13.85 13.56
C ASP A 59 -2.44 -12.49 14.04
N LYS A 60 -3.78 -12.32 13.98
CA LYS A 60 -4.48 -11.05 14.29
C LYS A 60 -4.11 -10.46 15.67
N LEU A 61 -3.83 -11.32 16.64
CA LEU A 61 -3.42 -10.97 18.01
C LEU A 61 -2.03 -10.31 18.08
N ASN A 62 -1.10 -10.72 17.22
CA ASN A 62 0.27 -10.17 17.17
C ASN A 62 0.40 -9.02 16.16
N TYR A 63 -0.37 -9.05 15.07
CA TYR A 63 -0.35 -7.98 14.07
C TYR A 63 -0.81 -6.63 14.63
N LEU A 64 -1.86 -6.57 15.45
CA LEU A 64 -2.32 -5.30 16.06
C LEU A 64 -1.24 -4.63 16.93
N LYS A 65 -0.32 -5.42 17.50
CA LYS A 65 0.82 -4.92 18.28
C LYS A 65 1.98 -4.44 17.39
N SER A 66 2.12 -4.96 16.17
CA SER A 66 3.22 -4.60 15.25
C SER A 66 2.82 -3.65 14.10
N SER A 67 1.53 -3.43 13.83
CA SER A 67 1.05 -2.68 12.64
C SER A 67 1.12 -1.16 12.74
N LYS A 68 1.31 -0.64 13.95
CA LYS A 68 1.66 0.77 14.14
C LYS A 68 3.18 1.01 14.09
N GLY A 69 3.97 -0.04 13.82
CA GLY A 69 5.41 0.05 13.62
C GLY A 69 5.80 0.13 12.14
N ASP A 70 6.37 1.26 11.77
CA ASP A 70 7.70 1.26 11.14
C ASP A 70 7.89 1.17 9.62
N LYS A 71 6.88 1.49 8.79
CA LYS A 71 7.22 2.00 7.43
C LYS A 71 7.77 3.44 7.47
N ASN A 72 7.40 4.20 8.49
CA ASN A 72 7.88 5.56 8.73
C ASN A 72 9.10 5.64 9.66
N SER A 73 9.32 4.65 10.52
CA SER A 73 10.40 4.68 11.53
C SER A 73 11.79 4.73 10.91
N LYS A 74 12.10 3.85 9.95
CA LYS A 74 13.42 3.88 9.27
C LYS A 74 13.67 5.21 8.54
N GLN A 75 12.61 5.84 8.01
CA GLN A 75 12.73 7.14 7.37
C GLN A 75 12.93 8.25 8.40
N ALA A 76 12.18 8.24 9.50
CA ALA A 76 12.31 9.20 10.58
C ALA A 76 13.70 9.11 11.24
N GLU A 77 14.21 7.89 11.45
CA GLU A 77 15.54 7.62 11.97
C GLU A 77 16.63 8.15 11.02
N TRP A 78 16.51 7.88 9.72
CA TRP A 78 17.44 8.41 8.72
C TRP A 78 17.41 9.94 8.64
N VAL A 79 16.21 10.54 8.64
CA VAL A 79 16.06 12.01 8.64
C VAL A 79 16.72 12.61 9.88
N SER A 80 16.51 12.02 11.05
CA SER A 80 17.12 12.46 12.31
C SER A 80 18.67 12.37 12.27
N LYS A 81 19.22 11.29 11.72
CA LYS A 81 20.68 11.14 11.52
C LYS A 81 21.25 12.22 10.60
N VAL A 82 20.55 12.52 9.50
CA VAL A 82 20.95 13.57 8.54
C VAL A 82 20.81 14.97 9.16
N GLU A 83 19.75 15.24 9.92
CA GLU A 83 19.56 16.51 10.65
C GLU A 83 20.72 16.77 11.62
N ASN A 84 21.08 15.76 12.42
CA ASN A 84 22.21 15.84 13.35
C ASN A 84 23.54 16.07 12.62
N ALA A 85 23.76 15.39 11.49
CA ALA A 85 24.95 15.61 10.69
C ALA A 85 25.02 17.04 10.10
N ILE A 86 23.89 17.63 9.72
CA ILE A 86 23.81 19.01 9.23
C ILE A 86 24.11 20.02 10.34
N GLN A 87 23.61 19.79 11.56
CA GLN A 87 23.82 20.67 12.72
C GLN A 87 25.27 20.64 13.20
N ASN A 88 25.90 19.46 13.22
CA ASN A 88 27.27 19.29 13.70
C ASN A 88 28.34 19.54 12.61
N CYS A 89 27.95 19.89 11.38
CA CYS A 89 28.90 20.16 10.30
C CYS A 89 29.37 21.61 10.29
N GLN A 90 30.66 21.84 10.54
CA GLN A 90 31.30 23.17 10.45
C GLN A 90 31.60 23.61 9.01
N SER A 91 31.73 22.68 8.06
CA SER A 91 32.05 22.99 6.66
C SER A 91 30.81 23.38 5.86
N LYS A 92 30.80 24.60 5.32
CA LYS A 92 29.71 25.14 4.47
C LYS A 92 29.42 24.26 3.23
N ARG A 93 30.47 23.67 2.64
CA ARG A 93 30.37 22.82 1.44
C ARG A 93 29.67 21.49 1.75
N LEU A 94 30.05 20.84 2.85
CA LEU A 94 29.43 19.57 3.28
C LEU A 94 27.98 19.76 3.72
N LYS A 95 27.67 20.89 4.38
CA LYS A 95 26.30 21.25 4.77
C LYS A 95 25.36 21.35 3.55
N PHE A 96 25.84 21.97 2.47
CA PHE A 96 25.10 22.08 1.20
C PHE A 96 24.80 20.72 0.56
N PHE A 97 25.78 19.80 0.54
CA PHE A 97 25.60 18.44 0.02
C PHE A 97 24.61 17.61 0.85
N LEU A 98 24.66 17.70 2.18
CA LEU A 98 23.73 16.99 3.06
C LEU A 98 22.29 17.48 2.87
N GLN A 99 22.07 18.80 2.76
CA GLN A 99 20.76 19.37 2.48
C GLN A 99 20.18 18.91 1.13
N THR A 100 20.99 18.90 0.07
CA THR A 100 20.55 18.42 -1.25
C THR A 100 20.22 16.92 -1.23
N SER A 101 21.01 16.10 -0.54
CA SER A 101 20.74 14.67 -0.39
C SER A 101 19.43 14.37 0.34
N LYS A 102 19.10 15.15 1.39
CA LYS A 102 17.84 15.07 2.15
C LYS A 102 16.64 15.33 1.23
N VAL A 103 16.72 16.38 0.42
CA VAL A 103 15.67 16.76 -0.54
C VAL A 103 15.48 15.68 -1.62
N ILE A 104 16.56 15.19 -2.24
CA ILE A 104 16.50 14.17 -3.30
C ILE A 104 15.88 12.85 -2.79
N SER A 105 16.25 12.43 -1.58
CA SER A 105 15.68 11.24 -0.91
C SER A 105 14.17 11.37 -0.71
N MET A 106 13.70 12.56 -0.28
CA MET A 106 12.27 12.86 -0.11
C MET A 106 11.51 12.85 -1.44
N TYR A 107 12.06 13.48 -2.49
CA TYR A 107 11.41 13.53 -3.83
C TYR A 107 11.35 12.17 -4.54
N ARG A 108 12.40 11.32 -4.43
CA ARG A 108 12.37 9.95 -4.99
C ARG A 108 11.25 9.09 -4.41
N ARG A 109 10.82 9.35 -3.17
CA ARG A 109 9.73 8.61 -2.53
C ARG A 109 8.35 9.09 -2.97
N LYS A 110 8.16 10.41 -3.15
CA LYS A 110 6.89 10.97 -3.64
C LYS A 110 6.51 10.40 -5.01
N ARG A 111 7.48 10.25 -5.93
CA ARG A 111 7.27 9.58 -7.24
C ARG A 111 6.89 8.09 -7.15
N ARG A 112 7.27 7.35 -6.10
CA ARG A 112 6.84 5.96 -5.91
C ARG A 112 5.43 5.86 -5.33
N SER A 113 5.01 6.84 -4.54
CA SER A 113 3.65 6.91 -4.00
C SER A 113 2.63 7.38 -5.04
N SER A 114 3.03 8.28 -5.95
CA SER A 114 2.16 8.82 -7.01
C SER A 114 2.00 7.92 -8.23
N ARG A 115 2.71 6.78 -8.29
CA ARG A 115 2.60 5.79 -9.38
C ARG A 115 1.57 4.68 -9.06
N ILE A 116 0.78 4.89 -7.99
CA ILE A 116 -0.26 3.98 -7.47
C ILE A 116 -1.66 4.62 -7.60
N LEU A 117 -1.77 5.81 -8.20
CA LEU A 117 -3.04 6.43 -8.58
C LEU A 117 -3.31 6.20 -10.07
#